data_AF-A0A9P3GDH6-F1
#
_entry.id   AF-A0A9P3GDH6-F1
#
_cell.length_a   1.000
_cell.length_b   1.000
_cell.length_c   1.000
_cell.angle_alpha   90.00
_cell.angle_beta   90.00
_cell.angle_gamma   90.00
#
_symmetry.space_group_name_H-M   'P 1'
#
loop_
_entity.id
_entity.type
_entity.pdbx_description
1 polymer ?
#
loop_
_entity_poly.entity_id
_entity_poly.type
_entity_poly.pdbx_seq_one_letter_code
_entity_poly.pdbx_strand_id
1 'polypeptide(L)'
;MKRSGALVDYASSEDDEEQAPVVQPAAKKRKLPALASNLVVPAPVDNPALHQGRIRSSPHVEGQFAAYVYVPVQMPRGSALRTLLDNALRHGKEAVPILHAIGDAEQGSDERELHVSLTRPVYLRAHQREEFRTAVRSVSRKHTAFPASFANFAELTNDERTRTFLTMEVGAGHRELEALCSALAPTLRTYRQKEFYDKPRFHASIAWALLAQTGPAVPKSAPPPTDSDADDHSHPPQEAPSSVANGVRQEGSTVLLSATPDGFPTIPCFPKDLISSLEEEFGSSLRSRHVGAFDAEYVCIKIGKDVYKFRLQSESSL
;
A
#
# COMPACT_ATOMS: atom_id res chain seq x y z
N MET A 1 55.04 -16.51 42.80
CA MET A 1 56.42 -16.21 42.39
C MET A 1 56.42 -15.71 40.95
N LYS A 2 57.09 -14.59 40.71
CA LYS A 2 57.34 -13.96 39.42
C LYS A 2 58.01 -14.94 38.45
N ARG A 3 57.72 -14.82 37.15
CA ARG A 3 58.78 -14.71 36.13
C ARG A 3 58.28 -13.92 34.93
N SER A 4 59.00 -12.82 34.72
CA SER A 4 58.94 -11.83 33.67
C SER A 4 59.83 -12.24 32.50
N GLY A 5 59.41 -11.87 31.29
CA GLY A 5 60.25 -11.23 30.27
C GLY A 5 61.17 -12.13 29.43
N ALA A 6 61.03 -12.01 28.11
CA ALA A 6 62.11 -11.52 27.24
C ALA A 6 61.54 -11.11 25.86
N LEU A 7 61.62 -9.81 25.57
CA LEU A 7 61.79 -9.28 24.21
C LEU A 7 63.15 -9.74 23.65
N VAL A 8 63.33 -9.61 22.33
CA VAL A 8 64.56 -9.38 21.52
C VAL A 8 64.53 -10.35 20.32
N ASP A 9 64.88 -10.01 19.09
CA ASP A 9 64.94 -8.77 18.29
C ASP A 9 65.25 -9.22 16.84
N TYR A 10 65.11 -8.32 15.88
CA TYR A 10 65.15 -8.51 14.43
C TYR A 10 66.37 -9.25 13.83
N ALA A 11 66.15 -9.93 12.70
CA ALA A 11 67.13 -9.96 11.60
C ALA A 11 66.40 -9.79 10.27
N SER A 12 66.65 -8.64 9.64
CA SER A 12 66.38 -8.37 8.24
C SER A 12 67.36 -9.19 7.40
N SER A 13 66.88 -9.97 6.46
CA SER A 13 67.69 -10.51 5.37
C SER A 13 66.88 -10.31 4.09
N GLU A 14 67.22 -9.26 3.36
CA GLU A 14 66.97 -9.15 1.93
C GLU A 14 67.84 -10.23 1.26
N ASP A 15 67.20 -11.17 0.59
CA ASP A 15 67.79 -11.86 -0.55
C ASP A 15 66.73 -11.92 -1.64
N ASP A 16 67.13 -11.38 -2.78
CA ASP A 16 66.36 -11.12 -3.98
C ASP A 16 66.41 -12.39 -4.84
N GLU A 17 65.32 -13.17 -4.84
CA GLU A 17 65.12 -14.21 -5.86
C GLU A 17 63.69 -14.11 -6.41
N GLU A 18 63.58 -13.59 -7.63
CA GLU A 18 62.39 -13.60 -8.46
C GLU A 18 61.87 -15.04 -8.65
N GLN A 19 60.86 -15.44 -7.86
CA GLN A 19 60.04 -16.62 -8.15
C GLN A 19 58.64 -16.19 -8.60
N ALA A 20 58.33 -16.52 -9.85
CA ALA A 20 57.05 -16.32 -10.48
C ALA A 20 55.88 -16.87 -9.61
N PRO A 21 54.72 -16.19 -9.56
CA PRO A 21 53.64 -16.61 -8.69
C PRO A 21 53.04 -17.93 -9.19
N VAL A 22 53.17 -18.98 -8.39
CA VAL A 22 52.43 -20.23 -8.57
C VAL A 22 50.95 -19.94 -8.33
N VAL A 23 50.18 -19.85 -9.40
CA VAL A 23 48.73 -19.69 -9.37
C VAL A 23 48.11 -20.94 -8.73
N GLN A 24 47.71 -20.83 -7.46
CA GLN A 24 46.87 -21.85 -6.81
C GLN A 24 45.46 -21.79 -7.42
N PRO A 25 44.89 -22.89 -7.91
CA PRO A 25 43.54 -22.86 -8.47
C PRO A 25 42.52 -22.64 -7.34
N ALA A 26 41.71 -21.60 -7.49
CA ALA A 26 40.62 -21.27 -6.56
C ALA A 26 39.71 -22.48 -6.34
N ALA A 27 39.55 -22.88 -5.07
CA ALA A 27 38.62 -23.92 -4.68
C ALA A 27 37.21 -23.54 -5.13
N LYS A 28 36.69 -24.25 -6.14
CA LYS A 28 35.33 -24.06 -6.65
C LYS A 28 34.36 -24.39 -5.52
N LYS A 29 33.65 -23.38 -4.99
CA LYS A 29 32.50 -23.59 -4.09
C LYS A 29 31.52 -24.50 -4.84
N ARG A 30 31.40 -25.76 -4.39
CA ARG A 30 30.43 -26.73 -4.94
C ARG A 30 29.06 -26.08 -4.84
N LYS A 31 28.47 -25.70 -5.97
CA LYS A 31 27.10 -25.20 -6.02
C LYS A 31 26.22 -26.34 -5.52
N LEU A 32 25.36 -26.04 -4.55
CA LEU A 32 24.35 -26.97 -4.08
C LEU A 32 23.53 -27.46 -5.29
N PRO A 33 23.17 -28.75 -5.35
CA PRO A 33 22.32 -29.26 -6.43
C PRO A 33 21.03 -28.45 -6.49
N ALA A 34 20.59 -28.10 -7.70
CA ALA A 34 19.33 -27.41 -7.91
C ALA A 34 18.18 -28.26 -7.35
N LEU A 35 17.22 -27.62 -6.67
CA LEU A 35 16.02 -28.32 -6.21
C LEU A 35 15.32 -28.95 -7.42
N ALA A 36 14.90 -30.20 -7.27
CA ALA A 36 14.14 -30.89 -8.29
C ALA A 36 12.86 -30.10 -8.60
N SER A 37 12.51 -29.96 -9.88
CA SER A 37 11.43 -29.08 -10.35
C SER A 37 10.05 -29.44 -9.79
N ASN A 38 9.87 -30.68 -9.32
CA ASN A 38 8.68 -31.16 -8.62
C ASN A 38 8.55 -30.66 -7.17
N LEU A 39 9.63 -30.13 -6.59
CA LEU A 39 9.65 -29.52 -5.24
C LEU A 39 9.54 -28.00 -5.30
N VAL A 40 9.58 -27.41 -6.50
CA VAL A 40 9.39 -25.97 -6.71
C VAL A 40 7.90 -25.71 -6.88
N VAL A 41 7.23 -25.32 -5.79
CA VAL A 41 5.85 -24.84 -5.87
C VAL A 41 5.87 -23.51 -6.65
N PRO A 42 5.10 -23.36 -7.74
CA PRO A 42 5.03 -22.10 -8.48
C PRO A 42 4.57 -20.98 -7.54
N ALA A 43 5.34 -19.90 -7.47
CA ALA A 43 4.89 -18.71 -6.76
C ALA A 43 3.59 -18.22 -7.42
N PRO A 44 2.53 -17.88 -6.64
CA PRO A 44 1.31 -17.34 -7.20
C PRO A 44 1.61 -16.10 -8.04
N VAL A 45 1.26 -16.13 -9.33
CA VAL A 45 1.38 -14.98 -10.22
C VAL A 45 0.33 -13.95 -9.80
N ASP A 46 0.76 -12.76 -9.41
CA ASP A 46 -0.13 -11.65 -9.05
C ASP A 46 -0.76 -11.11 -10.33
N ASN A 47 -2.04 -11.43 -10.58
CA ASN A 47 -2.78 -10.96 -11.74
C ASN A 47 -3.52 -9.67 -11.39
N PRO A 48 -3.12 -8.50 -11.94
CA PRO A 48 -3.75 -7.21 -11.64
C PRO A 48 -5.26 -7.18 -11.97
N ALA A 49 -5.73 -8.00 -12.92
CA ALA A 49 -7.14 -8.10 -13.28
C ALA A 49 -8.04 -8.57 -12.13
N LEU A 50 -7.51 -9.39 -11.22
CA LEU A 50 -8.25 -9.83 -10.03
C LEU A 50 -8.38 -8.72 -8.97
N HIS A 51 -7.69 -7.60 -9.17
CA HIS A 51 -7.54 -6.55 -8.18
C HIS A 51 -7.81 -5.16 -8.76
N GLN A 52 -8.56 -5.04 -9.85
CA GLN A 52 -8.89 -3.76 -10.52
C GLN A 52 -7.63 -2.99 -10.96
N GLY A 53 -6.61 -3.71 -11.44
CA GLY A 53 -5.33 -3.14 -11.86
C GLY A 53 -4.39 -2.78 -10.71
N ARG A 54 -4.76 -3.06 -9.45
CA ARG A 54 -3.87 -2.86 -8.31
C ARG A 54 -2.74 -3.88 -8.34
N ILE A 55 -1.51 -3.35 -8.29
CA ILE A 55 -0.30 -4.14 -8.12
C ILE A 55 0.03 -4.23 -6.62
N ARG A 56 0.48 -5.40 -6.17
CA ARG A 56 1.00 -5.57 -4.80
C ARG A 56 2.35 -4.87 -4.64
N SER A 57 2.51 -4.12 -3.55
CA SER A 57 3.80 -3.49 -3.20
C SER A 57 4.83 -4.50 -2.67
N SER A 58 4.37 -5.62 -2.11
CA SER A 58 5.23 -6.73 -1.67
C SER A 58 4.77 -8.03 -2.33
N PRO A 59 5.70 -8.84 -2.88
CA PRO A 59 5.36 -10.12 -3.48
C PRO A 59 4.78 -11.08 -2.44
N HIS A 60 3.94 -12.01 -2.88
CA HIS A 60 3.47 -13.07 -1.99
C HIS A 60 4.65 -13.94 -1.55
N VAL A 61 4.77 -14.17 -0.25
CA VAL A 61 5.73 -15.11 0.33
C VAL A 61 4.93 -16.18 1.07
N GLU A 62 5.21 -17.45 0.77
CA GLU A 62 4.54 -18.57 1.40
C GLU A 62 4.69 -18.51 2.93
N GLY A 63 3.60 -18.78 3.65
CA GLY A 63 3.54 -18.69 5.10
C GLY A 63 3.61 -17.27 5.69
N GLN A 64 3.53 -16.23 4.84
CA GLN A 64 3.42 -14.83 5.26
C GLN A 64 2.00 -14.28 5.03
N PHE A 65 1.46 -13.62 6.04
CA PHE A 65 0.11 -13.09 6.06
C PHE A 65 0.19 -11.56 6.17
N ALA A 66 -0.39 -10.86 5.20
CA ALA A 66 -0.58 -9.42 5.29
C ALA A 66 -1.65 -9.14 6.35
N ALA A 67 -1.37 -8.20 7.24
CA ALA A 67 -2.27 -7.77 8.28
C ALA A 67 -2.22 -6.26 8.46
N TYR A 68 -3.25 -5.69 9.08
CA TYR A 68 -3.26 -4.30 9.51
C TYR A 68 -4.30 -4.10 10.62
N VAL A 69 -4.08 -3.10 11.45
CA VAL A 69 -4.96 -2.72 12.56
C VAL A 69 -5.64 -1.39 12.24
N TYR A 70 -6.92 -1.27 12.57
CA TYR A 70 -7.72 -0.10 12.22
C TYR A 70 -8.90 0.11 13.19
N VAL A 71 -9.45 1.32 13.22
CA VAL A 71 -10.77 1.60 13.82
C VAL A 71 -11.82 1.54 12.70
N PRO A 72 -12.88 0.71 12.83
CA PRO A 72 -13.95 0.65 11.84
C PRO A 72 -14.86 1.88 11.98
N VAL A 73 -15.28 2.43 10.84
CA VAL A 73 -16.29 3.49 10.74
C VAL A 73 -17.52 2.86 10.09
N GLN A 74 -18.48 2.51 10.93
CA GLN A 74 -19.71 1.84 10.52
C GLN A 74 -20.74 2.87 10.03
N MET A 75 -21.32 2.61 8.88
CA MET A 75 -22.34 3.45 8.27
C MET A 75 -23.57 2.60 7.92
N PRO A 76 -24.53 2.50 8.86
CA PRO A 76 -25.78 1.83 8.62
C PRO A 76 -26.53 2.43 7.43
N ARG A 77 -27.36 1.62 6.77
CA ARG A 77 -28.28 2.07 5.73
C ARG A 77 -29.14 3.24 6.23
N GLY A 78 -29.22 4.29 5.43
CA GLY A 78 -30.00 5.50 5.76
C GLY A 78 -29.31 6.47 6.73
N SER A 79 -28.11 6.17 7.23
CA SER A 79 -27.35 7.15 8.00
C SER A 79 -26.99 8.39 7.17
N ALA A 80 -26.99 9.57 7.80
CA ALA A 80 -26.67 10.82 7.11
C ALA A 80 -25.26 10.80 6.50
N LEU A 81 -24.29 10.17 7.18
CA LEU A 81 -22.94 9.99 6.66
C LEU A 81 -22.90 9.15 5.38
N ARG A 82 -23.67 8.05 5.31
CA ARG A 82 -23.77 7.23 4.11
C ARG A 82 -24.34 8.01 2.93
N THR A 83 -25.39 8.78 3.15
CA THR A 83 -25.99 9.64 2.11
C THR A 83 -25.00 10.70 1.62
N LEU A 84 -24.29 11.36 2.54
CA LEU A 84 -23.24 12.32 2.19
C LEU A 84 -22.14 11.66 1.36
N LEU A 85 -21.69 10.48 1.79
CA LEU A 85 -20.66 9.69 1.10
C LEU A 85 -21.11 9.31 -0.32
N ASP A 86 -22.33 8.82 -0.49
CA ASP A 86 -22.86 8.44 -1.80
C ASP A 86 -22.96 9.64 -2.76
N ASN A 87 -23.29 10.83 -2.24
CA ASN A 87 -23.29 12.07 -3.02
C ASN A 87 -21.86 12.51 -3.39
N ALA A 88 -20.94 12.52 -2.43
CA ALA A 88 -19.53 12.87 -2.67
C ALA A 88 -18.86 11.90 -3.66
N LEU A 89 -19.18 10.61 -3.59
CA LEU A 89 -18.69 9.61 -4.54
C LEU A 89 -19.25 9.83 -5.96
N ARG A 90 -20.51 10.26 -6.08
CA ARG A 90 -21.10 10.60 -7.37
C ARG A 90 -20.40 11.81 -7.99
N HIS A 91 -20.26 12.89 -7.22
CA HIS A 91 -19.52 14.09 -7.63
C HIS A 91 -18.09 13.73 -8.05
N GLY A 92 -17.39 12.93 -7.23
CA GLY A 92 -16.05 12.46 -7.56
C GLY A 92 -15.99 11.67 -8.87
N LYS A 93 -16.97 10.78 -9.11
CA LYS A 93 -17.04 9.98 -10.35
C LYS A 93 -17.36 10.81 -11.59
N GLU A 94 -18.12 11.90 -11.46
CA GLU A 94 -18.35 12.84 -12.56
C GLU A 94 -17.05 13.50 -13.00
N ALA A 95 -16.19 13.89 -12.04
CA ALA A 95 -14.88 14.48 -12.33
C ALA A 95 -13.82 13.43 -12.73
N VAL A 96 -13.88 12.22 -12.13
CA VAL A 96 -12.90 11.13 -12.30
C VAL A 96 -13.65 9.80 -12.51
N PRO A 97 -14.02 9.47 -13.77
CA PRO A 97 -14.86 8.29 -14.06
C PRO A 97 -14.27 6.94 -13.63
N ILE A 98 -12.95 6.87 -13.43
CA ILE A 98 -12.24 5.65 -13.03
C ILE A 98 -12.14 5.47 -11.51
N LEU A 99 -12.82 6.30 -10.72
CA LEU A 99 -12.83 6.16 -9.26
C LEU A 99 -13.55 4.88 -8.83
N HIS A 100 -12.82 4.06 -8.08
CA HIS A 100 -13.35 2.88 -7.42
C HIS A 100 -13.75 3.21 -5.98
N ALA A 101 -15.02 3.01 -5.64
CA ALA A 101 -15.54 3.22 -4.29
C ALA A 101 -14.96 2.20 -3.29
N ILE A 102 -14.84 2.62 -2.04
CA ILE A 102 -14.37 1.79 -0.91
C ILE A 102 -15.51 1.60 0.08
N GLY A 103 -15.55 0.43 0.70
CA GLY A 103 -16.47 0.12 1.80
C GLY A 103 -17.78 -0.52 1.36
N ASP A 104 -18.05 -0.58 0.05
CA ASP A 104 -19.16 -1.40 -0.46
C ASP A 104 -18.92 -2.87 -0.12
N ALA A 105 -19.76 -3.39 0.76
CA ALA A 105 -19.94 -4.82 0.86
C ALA A 105 -20.59 -5.32 -0.43
N GLU A 106 -20.39 -6.59 -0.75
CA GLU A 106 -21.05 -7.24 -1.88
C GLU A 106 -22.55 -6.91 -1.88
N GLN A 107 -23.10 -6.70 -3.08
CA GLN A 107 -24.47 -6.21 -3.31
C GLN A 107 -25.47 -6.89 -2.37
N GLY A 108 -25.96 -6.14 -1.37
CA GLY A 108 -26.95 -6.64 -0.41
C GLY A 108 -26.63 -6.49 1.07
N SER A 109 -25.45 -5.99 1.47
CA SER A 109 -25.26 -5.67 2.90
C SER A 109 -25.97 -4.36 3.29
N ASP A 110 -26.60 -4.38 4.46
CA ASP A 110 -27.22 -3.20 5.06
C ASP A 110 -26.22 -2.22 5.70
N GLU A 111 -24.92 -2.57 5.74
CA GLU A 111 -23.90 -1.82 6.48
C GLU A 111 -22.64 -1.61 5.63
N ARG A 112 -22.33 -0.33 5.35
CA ARG A 112 -21.07 0.05 4.71
C ARG A 112 -20.02 0.30 5.80
N GLU A 113 -18.83 -0.25 5.66
CA GLU A 113 -17.72 -0.04 6.62
C GLU A 113 -16.53 0.62 5.93
N LEU A 114 -16.04 1.72 6.50
CA LEU A 114 -14.72 2.27 6.20
C LEU A 114 -13.77 2.01 7.37
N HIS A 115 -12.51 2.34 7.20
CA HIS A 115 -11.51 2.16 8.23
C HIS A 115 -10.60 3.37 8.39
N VAL A 116 -10.24 3.66 9.64
CA VAL A 116 -9.14 4.57 10.01
C VAL A 116 -7.95 3.73 10.43
N SER A 117 -6.88 3.74 9.63
CA SER A 117 -5.71 2.89 9.85
C SER A 117 -4.92 3.32 11.10
N LEU A 118 -4.49 2.34 11.90
CA LEU A 118 -3.61 2.50 13.06
C LEU A 118 -2.21 1.92 12.82
N THR A 119 -2.04 1.13 11.76
CA THR A 119 -0.76 0.58 11.34
C THR A 119 -0.60 0.70 9.84
N ARG A 120 0.66 0.66 9.38
CA ARG A 120 0.97 0.28 8.00
C ARG A 120 0.56 -1.19 7.78
N PRO A 121 0.53 -1.68 6.53
CA PRO A 121 0.51 -3.11 6.28
C PRO A 121 1.69 -3.78 7.00
N VAL A 122 1.39 -4.79 7.82
CA VAL A 122 2.36 -5.62 8.52
C VAL A 122 2.34 -7.02 7.94
N TYR A 123 3.48 -7.71 7.96
CA TYR A 123 3.57 -9.04 7.37
C TYR A 123 4.01 -10.07 8.40
N LEU A 124 3.07 -10.92 8.81
CA LEU A 124 3.22 -11.87 9.91
C LEU A 124 3.50 -13.28 9.39
N ARG A 125 4.29 -14.05 10.13
CA ARG A 125 4.38 -15.50 9.94
C ARG A 125 3.22 -16.21 10.63
N ALA A 126 2.92 -17.45 10.19
CA ALA A 126 1.81 -18.24 10.74
C ALA A 126 1.79 -18.32 12.27
N HIS A 127 2.97 -18.49 12.90
CA HIS A 127 3.12 -18.59 14.36
C HIS A 127 2.91 -17.24 15.09
N GLN A 128 3.09 -16.10 14.42
CA GLN A 128 2.98 -14.76 15.01
C GLN A 128 1.54 -14.25 15.07
N ARG A 129 0.62 -14.86 14.30
CA ARG A 129 -0.76 -14.37 14.14
C ARG A 129 -1.51 -14.28 15.47
N GLU A 130 -1.42 -15.32 16.29
CA GLU A 130 -2.15 -15.40 17.56
C GLU A 130 -1.57 -14.44 18.60
N GLU A 131 -0.25 -14.34 18.67
CA GLU A 131 0.44 -13.42 19.57
C GLU A 131 0.14 -11.97 19.21
N PHE A 132 0.20 -11.61 17.92
CA PHE A 132 -0.15 -10.28 17.45
C PHE A 132 -1.62 -9.94 17.73
N ARG A 133 -2.55 -10.88 17.50
CA ARG A 133 -3.97 -10.74 17.86
C ARG A 133 -4.16 -10.46 19.34
N THR A 134 -3.44 -11.20 20.19
CA THR A 134 -3.50 -11.04 21.65
C THR A 134 -2.93 -9.69 22.09
N ALA A 135 -1.85 -9.23 21.46
CA ALA A 135 -1.28 -7.92 21.72
C ALA A 135 -2.26 -6.78 21.37
N VAL A 136 -2.91 -6.83 20.20
CA VAL A 136 -3.94 -5.85 19.80
C VAL A 136 -5.11 -5.87 20.80
N ARG A 137 -5.59 -7.05 21.19
CA ARG A 137 -6.66 -7.19 22.21
C ARG A 137 -6.24 -6.57 23.55
N SER A 138 -4.98 -6.72 23.96
CA SER A 138 -4.45 -6.12 25.19
C SER A 138 -4.46 -4.59 25.12
N VAL A 139 -4.08 -4.02 23.96
CA VAL A 139 -4.16 -2.57 23.72
C VAL A 139 -5.61 -2.10 23.81
N SER A 140 -6.55 -2.80 23.17
CA SER A 140 -7.98 -2.43 23.21
C SER A 140 -8.55 -2.38 24.63
N ARG A 141 -8.10 -3.30 25.51
CA ARG A 141 -8.53 -3.33 26.91
C ARG A 141 -7.92 -2.22 27.79
N LYS A 142 -6.94 -1.47 27.28
CA LYS A 142 -6.26 -0.39 28.02
C LYS A 142 -6.69 1.01 27.55
N HIS A 143 -7.56 1.08 26.55
CA HIS A 143 -8.02 2.33 25.97
C HIS A 143 -9.54 2.38 26.03
N THR A 144 -10.06 3.56 26.32
CA THR A 144 -11.49 3.84 26.36
C THR A 144 -11.99 4.15 24.96
N ALA A 145 -13.25 3.80 24.68
CA ALA A 145 -13.96 4.28 23.50
C ALA A 145 -14.03 5.81 23.54
N PHE A 146 -14.01 6.44 22.37
CA PHE A 146 -13.95 7.90 22.27
C PHE A 146 -14.74 8.41 21.06
N PRO A 147 -15.33 9.61 21.16
CA PRO A 147 -15.95 10.26 20.01
C PRO A 147 -14.86 10.78 19.06
N ALA A 148 -15.11 10.66 17.76
CA ALA A 148 -14.28 11.21 16.71
C ALA A 148 -15.14 11.91 15.65
N SER A 149 -14.54 12.75 14.82
CA SER A 149 -15.27 13.39 13.72
C SER A 149 -14.38 13.67 12.52
N PHE A 150 -14.97 13.68 11.34
CA PHE A 150 -14.30 14.12 10.12
C PHE A 150 -14.24 15.66 10.04
N ALA A 151 -13.22 16.18 9.38
CA ALA A 151 -12.96 17.62 9.24
C ALA A 151 -13.03 18.10 7.79
N ASN A 152 -12.39 17.36 6.89
CA ASN A 152 -12.22 17.74 5.49
C ASN A 152 -12.04 16.51 4.58
N PHE A 153 -12.35 16.68 3.31
CA PHE A 153 -11.89 15.86 2.22
C PHE A 153 -10.41 16.13 1.94
N ALA A 154 -9.70 15.09 1.50
CA ALA A 154 -8.32 15.21 1.09
C ALA A 154 -7.96 14.17 0.02
N GLU A 155 -7.02 14.55 -0.85
CA GLU A 155 -6.30 13.61 -1.70
C GLU A 155 -5.08 13.08 -0.95
N LEU A 156 -4.94 11.74 -0.89
CA LEU A 156 -3.77 11.07 -0.35
C LEU A 156 -3.23 10.05 -1.37
N THR A 157 -1.92 9.86 -1.39
CA THR A 157 -1.27 8.84 -2.24
C THR A 157 -0.63 7.77 -1.38
N ASN A 158 -0.58 6.54 -1.87
CA ASN A 158 0.19 5.50 -1.17
C ASN A 158 1.70 5.75 -1.26
N ASP A 159 2.46 5.09 -0.38
CA ASP A 159 3.92 5.19 -0.31
C ASP A 159 4.61 4.98 -1.68
N GLU A 160 4.10 4.04 -2.49
CA GLU A 160 4.66 3.72 -3.80
C GLU A 160 4.18 4.63 -4.94
N ARG A 161 3.26 5.59 -4.67
CA ARG A 161 2.65 6.48 -5.66
C ARG A 161 2.05 5.75 -6.87
N THR A 162 1.43 4.60 -6.61
CA THR A 162 0.70 3.82 -7.61
C THR A 162 -0.80 4.05 -7.56
N ARG A 163 -1.29 4.65 -6.47
CA ARG A 163 -2.70 4.92 -6.23
C ARG A 163 -2.87 6.26 -5.54
N THR A 164 -3.92 6.97 -5.94
CA THR A 164 -4.44 8.12 -5.23
C THR A 164 -5.78 7.76 -4.60
N PHE A 165 -6.08 8.36 -3.46
CA PHE A 165 -7.23 8.09 -2.62
C PHE A 165 -7.95 9.39 -2.35
N LEU A 166 -9.26 9.39 -2.58
CA LEU A 166 -10.15 10.40 -2.03
C LEU A 166 -10.50 9.96 -0.61
N THR A 167 -10.33 10.85 0.36
CA THR A 167 -10.40 10.52 1.78
C THR A 167 -11.17 11.58 2.57
N MET A 168 -11.65 11.21 3.75
CA MET A 168 -12.14 12.13 4.79
C MET A 168 -11.16 12.08 5.97
N GLU A 169 -10.54 13.20 6.31
CA GLU A 169 -9.59 13.30 7.42
C GLU A 169 -10.31 13.47 8.75
N VAL A 170 -9.76 12.84 9.78
CA VAL A 170 -10.23 12.94 11.16
C VAL A 170 -9.73 14.25 11.77
N GLY A 171 -10.66 15.04 12.31
CA GLY A 171 -10.38 16.23 13.12
C GLY A 171 -10.34 15.89 14.60
N ALA A 172 -11.51 15.71 15.22
CA ALA A 172 -11.62 15.29 16.62
C ALA A 172 -11.34 13.80 16.78
N GLY A 173 -10.71 13.38 17.89
CA GLY A 173 -10.30 11.99 18.14
C GLY A 173 -8.84 11.68 17.77
N HIS A 174 -8.07 12.68 17.31
CA HIS A 174 -6.69 12.49 16.85
C HIS A 174 -5.75 12.00 17.95
N ARG A 175 -5.87 12.54 19.17
CA ARG A 175 -5.00 12.20 20.31
C ARG A 175 -5.20 10.75 20.75
N GLU A 176 -6.44 10.30 20.75
CA GLU A 176 -6.85 8.95 21.12
C GLU A 176 -6.36 7.93 20.07
N LEU A 177 -6.46 8.26 18.78
CA LEU A 177 -5.88 7.47 17.70
C LEU A 177 -4.35 7.40 17.77
N GLU A 178 -3.68 8.50 18.10
CA GLU A 178 -2.23 8.55 18.31
C GLU A 178 -1.79 7.71 19.52
N ALA A 179 -2.56 7.74 20.61
CA ALA A 179 -2.33 6.91 21.79
C ALA A 179 -2.42 5.41 21.43
N LEU A 180 -3.44 5.02 20.64
CA LEU A 180 -3.56 3.64 20.13
C LEU A 180 -2.35 3.24 19.26
N CYS A 181 -1.91 4.11 18.34
CA CYS A 181 -0.73 3.85 17.51
C CYS A 181 0.54 3.67 18.37
N SER A 182 0.73 4.56 19.35
CA SER A 182 1.85 4.52 20.29
C SER A 182 1.85 3.24 21.12
N ALA A 183 0.67 2.77 21.56
CA ALA A 183 0.52 1.52 22.29
C ALA A 183 0.79 0.27 21.42
N LEU A 184 0.55 0.34 20.11
CA LEU A 184 0.87 -0.73 19.16
C LEU A 184 2.35 -0.76 18.76
N ALA A 185 3.06 0.37 18.83
CA ALA A 185 4.44 0.50 18.37
C ALA A 185 5.43 -0.53 18.95
N PRO A 186 5.45 -0.84 20.28
CA PRO A 186 6.34 -1.86 20.83
C PRO A 186 6.11 -3.24 20.20
N THR A 187 4.85 -3.60 19.96
CA THR A 187 4.48 -4.85 19.31
C THR A 187 5.02 -4.92 17.88
N LEU A 188 4.87 -3.83 17.12
CA LEU A 188 5.39 -3.73 15.75
C LEU A 188 6.92 -3.88 15.70
N ARG A 189 7.64 -3.24 16.64
CA ARG A 189 9.10 -3.34 16.76
C ARG A 189 9.57 -4.77 17.02
N THR A 190 8.88 -5.52 17.89
CA THR A 190 9.18 -6.94 18.16
C THR A 190 9.11 -7.78 16.88
N TYR A 191 8.14 -7.50 16.01
CA TYR A 191 8.01 -8.18 14.70
C TYR A 191 8.87 -7.56 13.59
N ARG A 192 9.74 -6.60 13.93
CA ARG A 192 10.57 -5.83 12.99
C ARG A 192 9.76 -5.18 11.87
N GLN A 193 8.53 -4.79 12.17
CA GLN A 193 7.65 -4.06 11.28
C GLN A 193 7.84 -2.56 11.51
N LYS A 194 7.54 -1.76 10.48
CA LYS A 194 7.53 -0.30 10.62
C LYS A 194 6.38 0.13 11.53
N GLU A 195 6.65 1.12 12.36
CA GLU A 195 5.62 1.84 13.10
C GLU A 195 4.72 2.64 12.14
N PHE A 196 3.68 3.24 12.71
CA PHE A 196 2.85 4.18 11.96
C PHE A 196 3.64 5.45 11.58
N TYR A 197 3.04 6.33 10.79
CA TYR A 197 3.72 7.53 10.30
C TYR A 197 4.04 8.50 11.44
N ASP A 198 5.22 9.14 11.40
CA ASP A 198 5.66 10.11 12.42
C ASP A 198 4.69 11.29 12.57
N LYS A 199 4.06 11.70 11.47
CA LYS A 199 2.99 12.71 11.42
C LYS A 199 1.75 12.04 10.84
N PRO A 200 0.94 11.35 11.67
CA PRO A 200 -0.19 10.61 11.17
C PRO A 200 -1.27 11.57 10.64
N ARG A 201 -1.76 11.28 9.44
CA ARG A 201 -3.00 11.88 8.92
C ARG A 201 -4.08 10.82 9.02
N PHE A 202 -4.77 10.76 10.15
CA PHE A 202 -5.85 9.78 10.33
C PHE A 202 -7.00 10.11 9.38
N HIS A 203 -7.44 9.12 8.61
CA HIS A 203 -8.44 9.32 7.58
C HIS A 203 -9.20 8.04 7.29
N ALA A 204 -10.41 8.18 6.74
CA ALA A 204 -11.14 7.12 6.09
C ALA A 204 -11.05 7.31 4.58
N SER A 205 -10.51 6.33 3.86
CA SER A 205 -10.47 6.36 2.39
C SER A 205 -11.84 5.99 1.82
N ILE A 206 -12.40 6.82 0.94
CA ILE A 206 -13.74 6.64 0.38
C ILE A 206 -13.73 6.13 -1.05
N ALA A 207 -12.71 6.50 -1.83
CA ALA A 207 -12.49 6.00 -3.17
C ALA A 207 -11.01 6.04 -3.54
N TRP A 208 -10.65 5.36 -4.62
CA TRP A 208 -9.29 5.35 -5.12
C TRP A 208 -9.24 5.24 -6.65
N ALA A 209 -8.12 5.66 -7.24
CA ALA A 209 -7.81 5.49 -8.66
C ALA A 209 -6.33 5.13 -8.85
N LEU A 210 -5.99 4.50 -9.98
CA LEU A 210 -4.60 4.21 -10.35
C LEU A 210 -3.90 5.48 -10.84
N LEU A 211 -2.65 5.65 -10.41
CA LEU A 211 -1.79 6.74 -10.88
C LEU A 211 -0.92 6.28 -12.05
N ALA A 212 -0.81 7.13 -13.06
CA ALA A 212 0.11 6.95 -14.17
C ALA A 212 1.55 6.96 -13.65
N GLN A 213 2.33 5.93 -13.97
CA GLN A 213 3.73 5.83 -13.55
C GLN A 213 4.61 6.66 -14.48
N THR A 214 5.23 7.72 -13.97
CA THR A 214 6.28 8.46 -14.67
C THR A 214 7.64 7.82 -14.40
N GLY A 215 7.99 6.79 -15.16
CA GLY A 215 9.31 6.15 -15.12
C GLY A 215 9.59 5.37 -16.42
N PRO A 216 10.87 5.22 -16.83
CA PRO A 216 11.20 4.51 -18.06
C PRO A 216 10.76 3.05 -17.90
N ALA A 217 9.90 2.59 -18.81
CA ALA A 217 9.64 1.18 -18.96
C ALA A 217 10.98 0.49 -19.18
N VAL A 218 11.49 -0.26 -18.20
CA VAL A 218 12.55 -1.23 -18.45
C VAL A 218 11.84 -2.43 -19.05
N PRO A 219 11.98 -2.72 -20.36
CA PRO A 219 11.43 -3.94 -20.91
C PRO A 219 12.19 -5.13 -20.28
N LYS A 220 11.53 -5.84 -19.36
CA LYS A 220 11.94 -7.20 -18.98
C LYS A 220 11.40 -8.18 -20.01
N SER A 221 12.03 -8.21 -21.17
CA SER A 221 12.06 -9.37 -22.06
C SER A 221 13.11 -9.13 -23.12
N ALA A 222 14.33 -9.62 -22.87
CA ALA A 222 15.25 -9.89 -23.96
C ALA A 222 14.63 -11.02 -24.82
N PRO A 223 14.46 -10.84 -26.14
CA PRO A 223 14.15 -11.97 -27.01
C PRO A 223 15.39 -12.87 -27.13
N PRO A 224 15.22 -14.19 -27.31
CA PRO A 224 16.34 -15.10 -27.56
C PRO A 224 16.97 -14.80 -28.93
N PRO A 225 18.26 -15.13 -29.14
CA PRO A 225 18.91 -14.91 -30.43
C PRO A 225 18.35 -15.92 -31.43
N THR A 226 17.84 -15.43 -32.55
CA THR A 226 17.59 -16.25 -33.73
C THR A 226 18.55 -15.78 -34.82
N ASP A 227 19.58 -16.59 -35.05
CA ASP A 227 20.27 -16.66 -36.34
C ASP A 227 19.26 -17.07 -37.42
N SER A 228 19.17 -16.32 -38.51
CA SER A 228 19.07 -16.86 -39.87
C SER A 228 19.16 -15.74 -40.90
N ASP A 229 19.96 -16.03 -41.92
CA ASP A 229 20.38 -15.19 -43.02
C ASP A 229 19.27 -14.72 -43.97
N ALA A 230 19.60 -13.62 -44.64
CA ALA A 230 19.22 -13.10 -45.96
C ALA A 230 18.08 -13.77 -46.75
N ASP A 231 17.14 -12.95 -47.26
CA ASP A 231 17.15 -12.65 -48.69
C ASP A 231 16.32 -11.40 -49.08
N ASP A 232 16.75 -10.85 -50.20
CA ASP A 232 16.44 -9.58 -50.88
C ASP A 232 15.07 -9.54 -51.59
N HIS A 233 14.49 -8.33 -51.71
CA HIS A 233 13.79 -7.75 -52.88
C HIS A 233 12.64 -6.76 -52.54
N SER A 234 12.98 -5.46 -52.60
CA SER A 234 12.41 -4.34 -53.38
C SER A 234 10.89 -4.03 -53.54
N HIS A 235 10.57 -2.74 -53.29
CA HIS A 235 9.52 -1.82 -53.84
C HIS A 235 8.13 -1.65 -53.13
N PRO A 236 7.42 -0.49 -53.26
CA PRO A 236 7.69 0.86 -52.71
C PRO A 236 6.42 1.45 -51.97
N PRO A 237 6.33 2.75 -51.57
CA PRO A 237 5.46 3.20 -50.48
C PRO A 237 4.05 3.60 -50.91
N GLN A 238 3.06 3.42 -50.03
CA GLN A 238 1.73 4.01 -50.16
C GLN A 238 1.29 4.75 -48.88
N GLU A 239 0.61 5.85 -49.14
CA GLU A 239 0.32 7.00 -48.29
C GLU A 239 -0.66 6.73 -47.14
N ALA A 240 -0.57 7.61 -46.13
CA ALA A 240 -1.52 7.76 -45.04
C ALA A 240 -2.93 8.11 -45.52
N PRO A 241 -3.93 8.01 -44.61
CA PRO A 241 -4.63 9.25 -44.31
C PRO A 241 -4.72 9.53 -42.82
N SER A 242 -4.33 10.76 -42.51
CA SER A 242 -4.70 11.56 -41.36
C SER A 242 -6.21 11.55 -41.09
N SER A 243 -6.61 11.08 -39.90
CA SER A 243 -7.96 11.26 -39.36
C SER A 243 -7.94 12.38 -38.33
N VAL A 244 -8.66 13.44 -38.69
CA VAL A 244 -8.80 14.72 -37.99
C VAL A 244 -9.69 14.50 -36.77
N ALA A 245 -9.12 14.64 -35.56
CA ALA A 245 -9.93 14.68 -34.34
C ALA A 245 -10.66 16.03 -34.29
N ASN A 246 -11.95 16.00 -34.61
CA ASN A 246 -12.87 17.12 -34.38
C ASN A 246 -12.90 17.44 -32.88
N GLY A 247 -12.34 18.60 -32.52
CA GLY A 247 -12.44 19.15 -31.18
C GLY A 247 -13.84 19.69 -30.93
N VAL A 248 -14.60 18.99 -30.09
CA VAL A 248 -15.70 19.58 -29.34
C VAL A 248 -15.11 20.09 -28.03
N ARG A 249 -14.91 21.40 -27.93
CA ARG A 249 -14.59 22.08 -26.68
C ARG A 249 -15.88 22.16 -25.85
N GLN A 250 -16.00 21.29 -24.87
CA GLN A 250 -16.78 21.55 -23.67
C GLN A 250 -15.79 21.91 -22.57
N GLU A 251 -15.89 23.14 -22.05
CA GLU A 251 -15.18 23.56 -20.84
C GLU A 251 -15.77 22.82 -19.65
N GLY A 252 -15.30 21.59 -19.44
CA GLY A 252 -15.50 20.80 -18.24
C GLY A 252 -14.16 20.16 -17.89
N SER A 253 -13.72 20.33 -16.65
CA SER A 253 -12.46 19.81 -16.08
C SER A 253 -12.41 18.27 -16.20
N THR A 254 -12.09 17.76 -17.40
CA THR A 254 -12.09 16.32 -17.70
C THR A 254 -10.66 15.81 -17.57
N VAL A 255 -10.44 14.80 -16.72
CA VAL A 255 -9.09 14.26 -16.48
C VAL A 255 -8.58 13.50 -17.71
N LEU A 256 -7.32 13.76 -18.07
CA LEU A 256 -6.60 12.97 -19.08
C LEU A 256 -6.36 11.54 -18.58
N LEU A 257 -7.01 10.57 -19.22
CA LEU A 257 -6.81 9.15 -18.95
C LEU A 257 -5.62 8.62 -19.74
N SER A 258 -4.82 7.77 -19.11
CA SER A 258 -3.80 6.91 -19.75
C SER A 258 -4.00 5.47 -19.29
N ALA A 259 -3.28 4.49 -19.83
CA ALA A 259 -3.44 3.09 -19.43
C ALA A 259 -2.13 2.47 -18.93
N THR A 260 -2.23 1.56 -17.98
CA THR A 260 -1.14 0.65 -17.60
C THR A 260 -0.79 -0.29 -18.76
N PRO A 261 0.40 -0.94 -18.76
CA PRO A 261 0.74 -1.98 -19.73
C PRO A 261 -0.31 -3.11 -19.81
N ASP A 262 -1.01 -3.38 -18.71
CA ASP A 262 -2.07 -4.38 -18.61
C ASP A 262 -3.47 -3.83 -18.96
N GLY A 263 -3.57 -2.62 -19.49
CA GLY A 263 -4.81 -2.03 -20.02
C GLY A 263 -5.73 -1.35 -19.00
N PHE A 264 -5.35 -1.26 -17.73
CA PHE A 264 -6.15 -0.54 -16.71
C PHE A 264 -5.98 0.98 -16.84
N PRO A 265 -7.07 1.76 -16.79
CA PRO A 265 -6.98 3.20 -16.91
C PRO A 265 -6.35 3.83 -15.66
N THR A 266 -5.63 4.92 -15.86
CA THR A 266 -4.84 5.64 -14.88
C THR A 266 -4.95 7.14 -15.11
N ILE A 267 -4.71 7.91 -14.06
CA ILE A 267 -4.70 9.37 -14.09
C ILE A 267 -3.35 9.90 -13.59
N PRO A 268 -2.86 11.05 -14.07
CA PRO A 268 -1.62 11.64 -13.55
C PRO A 268 -1.80 12.17 -12.11
N CYS A 269 -2.96 12.74 -11.81
CA CYS A 269 -3.40 13.24 -10.52
C CYS A 269 -4.93 13.46 -10.56
N PHE A 270 -5.56 13.74 -9.42
CA PHE A 270 -6.92 14.26 -9.44
C PHE A 270 -7.01 15.66 -10.09
N PRO A 271 -8.20 16.06 -10.60
CA PRO A 271 -8.46 17.45 -10.94
C PRO A 271 -8.12 18.36 -9.76
N LYS A 272 -7.46 19.49 -10.03
CA LYS A 272 -6.99 20.41 -8.98
C LYS A 272 -8.15 20.99 -8.15
N ASP A 273 -9.32 21.09 -8.75
CA ASP A 273 -10.54 21.63 -8.19
C ASP A 273 -11.40 20.59 -7.46
N LEU A 274 -11.13 19.28 -7.60
CA LEU A 274 -11.97 18.21 -7.05
C LEU A 274 -12.12 18.30 -5.53
N ILE A 275 -11.02 18.51 -4.80
CA ILE A 275 -11.11 18.60 -3.34
C ILE A 275 -11.82 19.88 -2.91
N SER A 276 -11.55 21.01 -3.58
CA SER A 276 -12.23 22.27 -3.28
C SER A 276 -13.74 22.23 -3.58
N SER A 277 -14.16 21.59 -4.67
CA SER A 277 -15.58 21.47 -5.02
C SER A 277 -16.32 20.56 -4.03
N LEU A 278 -15.70 19.45 -3.61
CA LEU A 278 -16.24 18.59 -2.56
C LEU A 278 -16.33 19.32 -1.20
N GLU A 279 -15.34 20.14 -0.86
CA GLU A 279 -15.38 20.96 0.35
C GLU A 279 -16.48 22.02 0.32
N GLU A 280 -16.65 22.68 -0.82
CA GLU A 280 -17.69 23.69 -1.01
C GLU A 280 -19.09 23.08 -0.90
N GLU A 281 -19.31 21.93 -1.55
CA GLU A 281 -20.62 21.30 -1.59
C GLU A 281 -20.96 20.50 -0.33
N PHE A 282 -20.01 19.72 0.20
CA PHE A 282 -20.27 18.73 1.26
C PHE A 282 -19.53 19.00 2.57
N GLY A 283 -18.53 19.90 2.60
CA GLY A 283 -17.67 20.10 3.77
C GLY A 283 -18.42 20.57 5.02
N SER A 284 -19.40 21.46 4.87
CA SER A 284 -20.23 21.94 5.98
C SER A 284 -21.04 20.81 6.62
N SER A 285 -21.62 19.94 5.80
CA SER A 285 -22.34 18.75 6.25
C SER A 285 -21.38 17.74 6.88
N LEU A 286 -20.21 17.51 6.29
CA LEU A 286 -19.20 16.60 6.83
C LEU A 286 -18.77 17.01 8.24
N ARG A 287 -18.56 18.30 8.49
CA ARG A 287 -18.18 18.83 9.81
C ARG A 287 -19.33 18.86 10.81
N SER A 288 -20.57 18.62 10.39
CA SER A 288 -21.71 18.59 11.29
C SER A 288 -21.64 17.41 12.24
N ARG A 289 -21.91 17.66 13.53
CA ARG A 289 -21.96 16.63 14.58
C ARG A 289 -22.97 15.52 14.27
N HIS A 290 -24.02 15.81 13.51
CA HIS A 290 -25.06 14.83 13.18
C HIS A 290 -24.71 13.93 11.98
N VAL A 291 -23.62 14.24 11.28
CA VAL A 291 -23.26 13.58 10.03
C VAL A 291 -21.86 12.97 10.13
N GLY A 292 -20.81 13.78 10.30
CA GLY A 292 -19.43 13.27 10.26
C GLY A 292 -18.85 12.87 11.61
N ALA A 293 -19.63 12.89 12.70
CA ALA A 293 -19.20 12.34 13.98
C ALA A 293 -19.48 10.84 14.07
N PHE A 294 -18.59 10.10 14.72
CA PHE A 294 -18.73 8.66 14.98
C PHE A 294 -18.04 8.30 16.30
N ASP A 295 -18.47 7.22 16.93
CA ASP A 295 -17.84 6.70 18.14
C ASP A 295 -16.86 5.57 17.80
N ALA A 296 -15.59 5.76 18.15
CA ALA A 296 -14.58 4.72 18.04
C ALA A 296 -14.75 3.73 19.19
N GLU A 297 -15.58 2.71 18.99
CA GLU A 297 -15.86 1.68 20.00
C GLU A 297 -14.97 0.44 19.88
N TYR A 298 -14.37 0.21 18.72
CA TYR A 298 -13.66 -1.02 18.40
C TYR A 298 -12.32 -0.76 17.76
N VAL A 299 -11.38 -1.66 18.00
CA VAL A 299 -10.17 -1.84 17.21
C VAL A 299 -10.27 -3.18 16.49
N CYS A 300 -10.15 -3.14 15.18
CA CYS A 300 -10.17 -4.30 14.31
C CYS A 300 -8.76 -4.64 13.85
N ILE A 301 -8.50 -5.93 13.67
CA ILE A 301 -7.32 -6.44 12.99
C ILE A 301 -7.77 -7.34 11.85
N LYS A 302 -7.28 -7.05 10.65
CA LYS A 302 -7.41 -7.95 9.50
C LYS A 302 -6.11 -8.73 9.34
N ILE A 303 -6.18 -10.06 9.21
CA ILE A 303 -5.04 -10.94 8.90
C ILE A 303 -5.45 -11.80 7.69
N GLY A 304 -4.91 -11.49 6.52
CA GLY A 304 -5.34 -12.12 5.27
C GLY A 304 -6.83 -11.87 5.02
N LYS A 305 -7.63 -12.93 5.10
CA LYS A 305 -9.10 -12.88 4.94
C LYS A 305 -9.84 -12.74 6.27
N ASP A 306 -9.19 -13.04 7.38
CA ASP A 306 -9.83 -13.06 8.70
C ASP A 306 -9.86 -11.65 9.29
N VAL A 307 -10.97 -11.28 9.93
CA VAL A 307 -11.12 -10.03 10.66
C VAL A 307 -11.49 -10.35 12.11
N TYR A 308 -10.77 -9.75 13.06
CA TYR A 308 -11.05 -9.85 14.48
C TYR A 308 -11.35 -8.46 15.04
N LYS A 309 -12.44 -8.35 15.80
CA LYS A 309 -12.95 -7.09 16.36
C LYS A 309 -12.82 -7.11 17.89
N PHE A 310 -12.20 -6.09 18.47
CA PHE A 310 -12.01 -5.95 19.92
C PHE A 310 -12.62 -4.65 20.41
N ARG A 311 -13.49 -4.75 21.42
CA ARG A 311 -14.14 -3.57 22.01
C ARG A 311 -13.15 -2.81 22.89
N LEU A 312 -13.17 -1.48 22.78
CA LEU A 312 -12.53 -0.56 23.71
C LEU A 312 -13.31 -0.52 25.03
N GLN A 313 -12.69 -0.04 26.10
CA GLN A 313 -13.38 0.10 27.39
C GLN A 313 -14.47 1.16 27.31
N SER A 314 -15.58 0.95 28.01
CA SER A 314 -16.58 2.02 28.20
C SER A 314 -16.08 2.99 29.27
N GLU A 315 -16.44 4.27 29.15
CA GLU A 315 -16.05 5.33 30.09
C GLU A 315 -16.54 5.07 31.53
N SER A 316 -17.47 4.11 31.72
CA SER A 316 -18.13 3.77 32.99
C SER A 316 -17.38 2.74 33.87
N SER A 317 -16.09 2.50 33.66
CA SER A 317 -15.32 1.46 34.39
C SER A 317 -14.08 1.96 35.14
N LEU A 318 -14.06 3.24 35.51
CA LEU A 318 -13.10 3.80 36.47
C LEU A 318 -13.82 4.29 37.73
#